data_AF-A0A920SJ32-F1
#
_entry.id   AF-A0A920SJ32-F1
#
_cell.length_a   1.000
_cell.length_b   1.000
_cell.length_c   1.000
_cell.angle_alpha   90.00
_cell.angle_beta   90.00
_cell.angle_gamma   90.00
#
_symmetry.space_group_name_H-M   'P 1'
#
loop_
_entity.id
_entity.type
_entity.pdbx_description
1 polymer ?
#
loop_
_entity_poly.entity_id
_entity_poly.type
_entity_poly.pdbx_seq_one_letter_code
_entity_poly.pdbx_strand_id
1 'polypeptide(L)' 'MAPFQGIDVGIDRKSPVSWAISERFGTFPWTGTLHGVTYRPGEPAPDAGVRWLEILREAGTKFE' A
#
# COMPACT_ATOMS: atom_id res chain seq x y z
N MET A 1 -5.07 -13.90 -2.68
CA MET A 1 -3.84 -13.42 -2.00
C MET A 1 -3.67 -11.95 -2.39
N ALA A 2 -4.00 -11.00 -1.51
CA ALA A 2 -3.80 -9.58 -1.79
C ALA A 2 -2.50 -9.12 -1.10
N PRO A 3 -1.39 -8.94 -1.84
CA PRO A 3 -0.10 -8.52 -1.26
C PRO A 3 -0.04 -7.03 -0.92
N PHE A 4 -1.14 -6.29 -1.02
CA PHE A 4 -1.12 -4.83 -0.92
C PHE A 4 -1.27 -4.40 0.55
N GLN A 5 -0.24 -3.73 1.10
CA GLN A 5 -0.43 -2.89 2.28
C GLN A 5 -1.04 -1.56 1.82
N GLY A 6 -1.96 -1.03 2.61
CA GLY A 6 -2.45 0.33 2.43
C GLY A 6 -1.44 1.39 2.88
N ILE A 7 -1.93 2.60 3.15
CA ILE A 7 -1.11 3.70 3.64
C ILE A 7 -1.00 3.59 5.16
N ASP A 8 0.22 3.54 5.64
CA ASP A 8 0.56 3.51 7.05
C ASP A 8 1.03 4.90 7.48
N VAL A 9 0.49 5.40 8.59
CA VAL A 9 0.79 6.73 9.13
C VAL A 9 1.32 6.60 10.54
N GLY A 10 2.55 7.07 10.76
CA GLY A 10 3.21 7.03 12.06
C GLY A 10 3.81 5.68 12.44
N ILE A 11 3.67 4.64 11.62
CA ILE A 11 4.29 3.32 11.83
C ILE A 11 4.06 2.45 10.58
N ASP A 12 5.10 1.80 10.06
CA ASP A 12 4.99 0.80 8.99
C ASP A 12 5.21 -0.61 9.56
N ARG A 13 4.24 -1.51 9.37
CA ARG A 13 4.29 -2.87 9.94
C ARG A 13 4.69 -3.98 8.98
N LYS A 14 4.67 -3.78 7.67
CA LYS A 14 5.06 -4.83 6.70
C LYS A 14 6.39 -4.63 6.01
N SER A 15 7.09 -3.51 6.22
CA SER A 15 8.39 -3.28 5.57
C SER A 15 9.62 -3.44 6.45
N PRO A 16 9.88 -4.57 7.15
CA PRO A 16 11.23 -4.79 7.60
C PRO A 16 12.08 -5.22 6.39
N VAL A 17 12.87 -4.28 5.85
CA VAL A 17 13.96 -4.57 4.90
C VAL A 17 15.07 -5.40 5.59
N SER A 18 15.07 -5.45 6.93
CA SER A 18 15.97 -6.27 7.74
C SER A 18 15.23 -7.02 8.85
N TRP A 19 15.23 -8.36 8.76
CA TRP A 19 14.66 -9.25 9.77
C TRP A 19 15.35 -9.11 11.13
N ALA A 20 16.68 -9.03 11.15
CA ALA A 20 17.43 -8.90 12.41
C ALA A 20 17.07 -7.62 13.19
N ILE A 21 16.82 -6.50 12.49
CA ILE A 21 16.34 -5.26 13.12
C ILE A 21 14.91 -5.45 13.64
N SER A 22 14.03 -6.04 12.82
CA SER A 22 12.63 -6.28 13.18
C SER A 22 12.45 -7.21 14.37
N GLU A 23 13.23 -8.29 14.46
CA GLU A 23 13.15 -9.24 15.58
C GLU A 23 13.67 -8.62 16.88
N ARG A 24 14.71 -7.79 16.78
CA ARG A 24 15.35 -7.20 17.96
C ARG A 24 14.61 -5.97 18.50
N PHE A 25 14.00 -5.17 17.62
CA PHE A 25 13.45 -3.87 17.99
C PHE A 25 11.99 -3.68 17.57
N GLY A 26 11.43 -4.61 16.79
CA GLY A 26 10.10 -4.44 16.20
C GLY A 26 10.10 -3.36 15.12
N THR A 27 8.97 -2.67 15.02
CA THR A 27 8.80 -1.50 14.17
C THR A 27 9.01 -0.26 15.03
N PHE A 28 9.46 0.85 14.42
CA PHE A 28 9.72 2.09 15.13
C PHE A 28 8.52 3.04 14.97
N PRO A 29 7.54 3.06 15.90
CA PRO A 29 6.43 3.99 15.81
C PRO A 29 6.89 5.42 16.10
N TRP A 30 6.24 6.37 15.44
CA TRP A 30 6.24 7.78 15.82
C TRP A 30 5.64 7.94 17.22
N THR A 31 6.33 8.65 18.11
CA THR A 31 5.91 8.85 19.51
C THR A 31 5.38 10.26 19.81
N GLY A 32 5.48 11.18 18.84
CA GLY A 32 4.92 12.51 18.95
C GLY A 32 3.41 12.57 18.69
N THR A 33 2.84 13.77 18.74
CA THR A 33 1.43 13.99 18.41
C THR A 33 1.26 14.23 16.91
N LEU A 34 0.34 13.50 16.28
CA LEU A 34 -0.09 13.79 14.90
C LEU A 34 -1.32 14.70 14.95
N HIS A 35 -1.19 15.92 14.45
CA HIS A 35 -2.30 16.89 14.41
C HIS A 35 -3.22 16.69 13.21
N GLY A 36 -2.70 16.13 12.12
CA GLY A 36 -3.47 15.84 10.92
C GLY A 36 -2.56 15.27 9.83
N VAL A 37 -3.09 14.31 9.07
CA VAL A 37 -2.40 13.74 7.92
C VAL A 37 -3.36 13.73 6.74
N THR A 38 -2.90 14.29 5.62
CA THR A 38 -3.67 14.33 4.38
C THR A 38 -2.84 13.65 3.30
N TYR A 39 -3.38 12.58 2.74
CA TYR A 39 -2.83 11.94 1.56
C TYR A 39 -3.68 12.29 0.34
N ARG A 40 -3.02 12.70 -0.74
CA ARG A 40 -3.65 12.96 -2.03
C ARG A 40 -2.98 12.02 -3.04
N PRO A 41 -3.63 10.90 -3.42
CA PRO A 41 -3.07 10.02 -4.43
C PRO A 41 -2.91 10.78 -5.74
N GLY A 42 -1.79 10.57 -6.41
CA GLY A 42 -1.61 10.95 -7.80
C GLY A 42 -2.17 9.89 -8.74
N GLU A 43 -1.89 10.04 -10.02
CA GLU A 43 -2.21 9.03 -11.03
C GLU A 43 -1.58 7.68 -10.67
N PRO A 44 -2.33 6.56 -10.79
CA PRO A 44 -1.75 5.23 -10.61
C PRO A 44 -0.59 5.02 -11.59
N ALA A 45 0.49 4.40 -11.10
CA ALA A 45 1.63 4.01 -11.93
C ALA A 45 1.17 3.21 -13.16
N PRO A 46 1.87 3.27 -14.31
CA PRO A 46 1.44 2.60 -15.54
C PRO A 46 1.14 1.11 -15.39
N ASP A 47 1.83 0.43 -14.48
CA ASP A 47 1.72 -0.98 -14.16
C ASP A 47 0.82 -1.29 -12.95
N ALA A 48 0.16 -0.29 -12.37
CA ALA A 48 -0.70 -0.48 -11.21
C ALA A 48 -1.88 -1.42 -11.54
N GLY A 49 -2.11 -2.41 -10.67
CA GLY A 49 -3.17 -3.41 -10.85
C GLY A 49 -4.57 -2.81 -11.07
N VAL A 50 -4.86 -1.64 -10.51
CA VAL A 50 -6.13 -0.92 -10.73
C VAL A 50 -6.35 -0.53 -12.20
N ARG A 51 -5.28 -0.23 -12.96
CA ARG A 51 -5.37 0.06 -14.39
C ARG A 51 -5.75 -1.18 -15.21
N TRP A 52 -5.43 -2.37 -14.70
CA TRP A 52 -5.81 -3.63 -15.35
C TRP A 52 -7.29 -4.00 -15.15
N LEU A 53 -7.94 -3.46 -14.12
CA LEU A 53 -9.36 -3.74 -13.86
C LEU A 53 -10.27 -3.23 -14.99
N GLU A 54 -9.93 -2.10 -15.60
CA GLU A 54 -10.70 -1.56 -16.73
C GLU A 54 -10.58 -2.45 -17.97
N ILE A 55 -9.36 -2.94 -18.26
CA ILE A 55 -9.09 -3.88 -19.35
C ILE A 55 -9.85 -5.19 -19.12
N LEU A 56 -9.84 -5.71 -17.89
CA LEU A 56 -10.55 -6.94 -17.55
C LEU A 56 -12.07 -6.79 -17.66
N ARG A 57 -12.62 -5.63 -17.27
CA ARG A 57 -14.04 -5.32 -17.43
C ARG A 57 -14.45 -5.33 -18.91
N GLU A 58 -13.69 -4.66 -19.78
CA GLU A 58 -13.96 -4.61 -21.23
C GLU A 58 -13.86 -5.98 -21.90
N ALA A 59 -12.89 -6.80 -21.48
CA ALA A 59 -12.74 -8.16 -21.99
C ALA A 59 -13.91 -9.07 -21.55
N GLY A 60 -14.45 -8.87 -20.34
CA GLY A 60 -15.57 -9.63 -19.81
C GLY A 60 -16.91 -9.33 -20.50
N THR A 61 -17.15 -8.08 -20.89
CA THR A 61 -18.36 -7.69 -21.63
C THR A 61 -18.40 -8.17 -23.08
N LYS A 62 -17.33 -8.78 -23.58
CA LYS A 62 -17.24 -9.29 -24.96
C LYS A 62 -17.85 -10.69 -25.13
N PHE A 63 -18.32 -11.31 -24.03
CA PHE A 63 -18.90 -12.66 -24.00
C PHE A 63 -20.36 -12.66 -23.51
N GLU A 64 -20.99 -11.49 -23.41
CA GLU A 64 -22.47 -11.33 -23.42
C GLU A 64 -22.95 -11.02 -24.84
#